data_AF-A0A7C5S2I0-F1
#
_entry.id   AF-A0A7C5S2I0-F1
#
_cell.length_a   1.000
_cell.length_b   1.000
_cell.length_c   1.000
_cell.angle_alpha   90.00
_cell.angle_beta   90.00
_cell.angle_gamma   90.00
#
_symmetry.space_group_name_H-M   'P 1'
#
loop_
_entity.id
_entity.type
_entity.pdbx_description
1 polymer ?
#
loop_
_entity_poly.entity_id
_entity_poly.type
_entity_poly.pdbx_seq_one_letter_code
_entity_poly.pdbx_strand_id
1 'polypeptide(L)'
;MDWKEWRRKLIEKKRKSKRSLQEKEKIEFLREICSAALSKNAQDIVVLDVRECVSYTNHIVICTGNSDRQICAIADEIERSAMKFSERPLSVEGYERGYWVIVDFVDTVVHIFQREPREFYNLEGLFMEAKRLNLDLKGSGKKEK
;
A
#
# COMPACT_ATOMS: atom_id res chain seq x y z
N MET A 1 31.13 22.32 29.34
CA MET A 1 30.58 21.80 28.06
C MET A 1 29.76 20.57 28.40
N ASP A 2 28.43 20.64 28.33
CA ASP A 2 27.56 19.54 28.78
C ASP A 2 27.42 18.46 27.70
N TRP A 3 28.16 17.38 27.88
CA TRP A 3 28.18 16.23 26.97
C TRP A 3 26.84 15.45 26.95
N LYS A 4 26.01 15.57 28.01
CA LYS A 4 24.68 14.94 28.05
C LYS A 4 23.71 15.66 27.12
N GLU A 5 23.70 17.00 27.16
CA GLU A 5 22.96 17.87 26.24
C GLU A 5 23.38 17.63 24.78
N TRP A 6 24.69 17.53 24.52
CA TRP A 6 25.23 17.23 23.18
C TRP A 6 24.83 15.84 22.68
N ARG A 7 24.95 14.81 23.52
CA ARG A 7 24.55 13.43 23.19
C ARG A 7 23.04 13.33 22.95
N ARG A 8 22.22 14.04 23.72
CA ARG A 8 20.76 14.12 23.54
C ARG A 8 20.42 14.72 22.17
N LYS A 9 20.99 15.88 21.82
CA LYS A 9 20.78 16.54 20.52
C LYS A 9 21.22 15.67 19.35
N LEU A 10 22.34 14.96 19.47
CA LEU A 10 22.81 14.02 18.44
C LEU A 10 21.89 12.81 18.28
N ILE A 11 21.42 12.20 19.37
CA ILE A 11 20.46 11.09 19.32
C ILE A 11 19.17 11.54 18.65
N GLU A 12 18.65 12.72 19.01
CA GLU A 12 17.43 13.25 18.43
C GLU A 12 17.58 13.56 16.93
N LYS A 13 18.72 14.16 16.53
CA LYS A 13 19.05 14.39 15.12
C LYS A 13 19.13 13.09 14.32
N LYS A 14 19.79 12.06 14.87
CA LYS A 14 19.87 10.72 14.25
C LYS A 14 18.48 10.07 14.13
N ARG A 15 17.63 10.15 15.16
CA ARG A 15 16.26 9.61 15.13
C ARG A 15 15.39 10.30 14.09
N LYS A 16 15.41 11.64 14.02
CA LYS A 16 14.66 12.41 13.01
C LYS A 16 15.08 12.04 11.59
N SER A 17 16.39 11.96 11.34
CA SER A 17 16.92 11.54 10.04
C SER A 17 16.45 10.13 9.65
N LYS A 18 16.60 9.15 10.55
CA LYS A 18 16.16 7.77 10.29
C LYS A 18 14.66 7.68 9.98
N ARG A 19 13.82 8.36 10.75
CA ARG A 19 12.35 8.37 10.54
C ARG A 19 11.98 8.96 9.18
N SER A 20 12.64 10.05 8.77
CA SER A 20 12.39 10.65 7.45
C SER A 20 12.77 9.73 6.29
N LEU A 21 13.81 8.90 6.47
CA LEU A 21 14.23 7.93 5.46
C LEU A 21 13.23 6.77 5.37
N GLN A 22 12.79 6.25 6.50
CA GLN A 22 11.78 5.19 6.57
C GLN A 22 10.44 5.62 5.95
N GLU A 23 9.99 6.86 6.21
CA GLU A 23 8.75 7.36 5.61
C GLU A 23 8.88 7.46 4.09
N LYS A 24 10.04 7.91 3.57
CA LYS A 24 10.28 7.97 2.12
C LYS A 24 10.25 6.59 1.48
N GLU A 25 10.94 5.63 2.07
CA GLU A 25 10.97 4.24 1.60
C GLU A 25 9.57 3.63 1.60
N LYS A 26 8.75 3.91 2.64
CA LYS A 26 7.37 3.43 2.71
C LYS A 26 6.49 4.04 1.62
N ILE A 27 6.64 5.33 1.33
CA ILE A 27 5.92 5.99 0.23
C ILE A 27 6.34 5.43 -1.14
N GLU A 28 7.63 5.11 -1.32
CA GLU A 28 8.13 4.46 -2.54
C GLU A 28 7.58 3.04 -2.68
N PHE A 29 7.50 2.27 -1.59
CA PHE A 29 6.86 0.96 -1.57
C PHE A 29 5.37 1.05 -1.98
N LEU A 30 4.61 1.98 -1.38
CA LEU A 30 3.20 2.20 -1.73
C LEU A 30 3.02 2.58 -3.20
N ARG A 31 3.90 3.44 -3.74
CA ARG A 31 3.90 3.79 -5.17
C ARG A 31 4.15 2.58 -6.05
N GLU A 32 5.11 1.72 -5.68
CA GLU A 32 5.45 0.53 -6.45
C GLU A 32 4.26 -0.44 -6.52
N ILE A 33 3.64 -0.79 -5.39
CA ILE A 33 2.49 -1.72 -5.38
C ILE A 33 1.25 -1.13 -6.08
N CYS A 34 1.02 0.19 -5.98
CA CYS A 34 -0.06 0.84 -6.71
C CYS A 34 0.22 0.88 -8.23
N SER A 35 1.47 1.10 -8.62
CA SER A 35 1.89 1.06 -10.03
C SER A 35 1.79 -0.35 -10.60
N ALA A 36 2.13 -1.36 -9.80
CA ALA A 36 1.95 -2.78 -10.11
C ALA A 36 0.47 -3.10 -10.38
N ALA A 37 -0.43 -2.69 -9.48
CA ALA A 37 -1.87 -2.83 -9.69
C ALA A 37 -2.34 -2.12 -10.97
N LEU A 38 -1.91 -0.87 -11.18
CA LEU A 38 -2.25 -0.09 -12.38
C LEU A 38 -1.74 -0.76 -13.67
N SER A 39 -0.57 -1.41 -13.65
CA SER A 39 -0.02 -2.14 -14.80
C SER A 39 -0.89 -3.32 -15.26
N LYS A 40 -1.72 -3.83 -14.35
CA LYS A 40 -2.75 -4.86 -14.63
C LYS A 40 -4.13 -4.25 -14.85
N ASN A 41 -4.20 -2.95 -15.15
CA ASN A 41 -5.42 -2.18 -15.37
C ASN A 41 -6.37 -2.18 -14.16
N ALA A 42 -5.85 -2.24 -12.93
CA ALA A 42 -6.68 -1.99 -11.76
C ALA A 42 -7.25 -0.56 -11.80
N GLN A 43 -8.50 -0.43 -11.34
CA GLN A 43 -9.24 0.83 -11.35
C GLN A 43 -9.43 1.37 -9.93
N ASP A 44 -9.74 2.66 -9.84
CA ASP A 44 -10.16 3.34 -8.61
C ASP A 44 -9.21 3.07 -7.43
N ILE A 45 -7.89 3.17 -7.67
CA ILE A 45 -6.88 2.92 -6.64
C ILE A 45 -6.94 4.03 -5.59
N VAL A 46 -7.12 3.65 -4.33
CA VAL A 46 -7.15 4.55 -3.17
C VAL A 46 -6.11 4.06 -2.16
N VAL A 47 -5.36 5.00 -1.58
CA VAL A 47 -4.43 4.72 -0.48
C VAL A 47 -4.84 5.53 0.74
N LEU A 48 -5.09 4.83 1.83
CA LEU A 48 -5.51 5.39 3.11
C LEU A 48 -4.38 5.22 4.14
N ASP A 49 -4.03 6.29 4.82
CA ASP A 49 -3.22 6.28 6.04
C ASP A 49 -4.17 6.14 7.23
N VAL A 50 -4.13 4.96 7.84
CA VAL A 50 -5.07 4.54 8.88
C VAL A 50 -4.42 4.46 10.27
N ARG A 51 -3.21 5.00 10.43
CA ARG A 51 -2.45 4.98 11.70
C ARG A 51 -3.20 5.58 12.89
N GLU A 52 -4.08 6.54 12.62
CA GLU A 52 -4.91 7.18 13.65
C GLU A 52 -6.30 6.52 13.80
N CYS A 53 -6.64 5.57 12.92
CA CYS A 53 -7.94 4.88 12.91
C CYS A 53 -7.85 3.47 13.51
N VAL A 54 -6.75 2.75 13.25
CA VAL A 54 -6.55 1.37 13.67
C VAL A 54 -5.12 1.11 14.11
N SER A 55 -4.92 0.08 14.93
CA SER A 55 -3.60 -0.27 15.49
C SER A 55 -2.88 -1.43 14.81
N TYR A 56 -3.53 -2.12 13.86
CA TYR A 56 -3.00 -3.36 13.27
C TYR A 56 -2.23 -3.14 11.96
N THR A 57 -2.45 -2.02 11.28
CA THR A 57 -1.75 -1.67 10.05
C THR A 57 -1.61 -0.16 9.93
N ASN A 58 -0.65 0.29 9.12
CA ASN A 58 -0.44 1.73 8.88
C ASN A 58 -1.20 2.23 7.65
N HIS A 59 -1.35 1.38 6.63
CA HIS A 59 -1.95 1.78 5.36
C HIS A 59 -2.91 0.73 4.82
N ILE A 60 -3.98 1.20 4.20
CA ILE A 60 -4.91 0.36 3.43
C ILE A 60 -4.88 0.85 1.98
N VAL A 61 -4.62 -0.07 1.05
CA VAL A 61 -4.71 0.17 -0.39
C VAL A 61 -5.94 -0.55 -0.91
N ILE A 62 -6.78 0.13 -1.66
CA ILE A 62 -8.02 -0.43 -2.22
C ILE A 62 -7.99 -0.23 -3.72
N CYS A 63 -8.26 -1.28 -4.50
CA CYS A 63 -8.41 -1.17 -5.95
C CYS A 63 -9.48 -2.14 -6.49
N THR A 64 -9.95 -1.87 -7.70
CA THR A 64 -10.98 -2.66 -8.39
C THR A 64 -10.39 -3.43 -9.58
N GLY A 65 -10.71 -4.70 -9.71
CA GLY A 65 -10.56 -5.50 -10.93
C GLY A 65 -11.92 -5.87 -11.52
N ASN A 66 -11.95 -6.20 -12.82
CA ASN A 66 -13.18 -6.47 -13.59
C ASN A 66 -13.43 -7.96 -13.83
N SER A 67 -12.58 -8.86 -13.33
CA SER A 67 -12.78 -10.32 -13.40
C SER A 67 -11.92 -11.02 -12.36
N ASP A 68 -12.30 -12.24 -11.98
CA ASP A 68 -11.53 -13.09 -11.06
C ASP A 68 -10.07 -13.24 -11.51
N ARG A 69 -9.87 -13.51 -12.80
CA ARG A 69 -8.54 -13.65 -13.41
C ARG A 69 -7.72 -12.37 -13.31
N GLN A 70 -8.35 -11.20 -13.52
CA GLN A 70 -7.65 -9.93 -13.39
C GLN A 70 -7.25 -9.67 -11.94
N ILE A 71 -8.12 -9.99 -10.98
CA ILE A 71 -7.86 -9.80 -9.56
C ILE A 71 -6.68 -10.64 -9.09
N CYS A 72 -6.64 -11.93 -9.45
CA CYS A 72 -5.47 -12.78 -9.19
C CYS A 72 -4.21 -12.19 -9.83
N ALA A 73 -4.29 -11.75 -11.09
CA ALA A 73 -3.14 -11.15 -11.78
C ALA A 73 -2.65 -9.83 -11.15
N ILE A 74 -3.55 -9.04 -10.56
CA ILE A 74 -3.20 -7.84 -9.77
C ILE A 74 -2.44 -8.27 -8.50
N ALA A 75 -2.95 -9.27 -7.77
CA ALA A 75 -2.32 -9.78 -6.56
C ALA A 75 -0.90 -10.31 -6.83
N ASP A 76 -0.75 -11.14 -7.87
CA ASP A 76 0.55 -11.69 -8.28
C ASP A 76 1.56 -10.59 -8.62
N GLU A 77 1.11 -9.54 -9.30
CA GLU A 77 1.97 -8.43 -9.72
C GLU A 77 2.40 -7.55 -8.55
N ILE A 78 1.51 -7.34 -7.58
CA ILE A 78 1.82 -6.66 -6.33
C ILE A 78 2.88 -7.43 -5.54
N GLU A 79 2.69 -8.74 -5.35
CA GLU A 79 3.67 -9.58 -4.66
C GLU A 79 5.03 -9.55 -5.37
N ARG A 80 5.02 -9.71 -6.70
CA ARG A 80 6.24 -9.66 -7.51
C ARG A 80 6.98 -8.33 -7.39
N SER A 81 6.24 -7.23 -7.34
CA SER A 81 6.82 -5.88 -7.29
C SER A 81 7.30 -5.51 -5.89
N ALA A 82 6.62 -6.00 -4.84
CA ALA A 82 7.00 -5.85 -3.44
C ALA A 82 8.40 -6.43 -3.15
N MET A 83 8.81 -7.48 -3.88
CA MET A 83 10.16 -8.06 -3.75
C MET A 83 11.29 -7.05 -4.03
N LYS A 84 11.06 -5.97 -4.80
CA LYS A 84 12.05 -4.90 -5.01
C LYS A 84 12.42 -4.17 -3.72
N PHE A 85 11.54 -4.20 -2.73
CA PHE A 85 11.71 -3.65 -1.39
C PHE A 85 12.08 -4.73 -0.38
N SER A 86 12.38 -5.95 -0.83
CA SER A 86 12.60 -7.13 0.03
C SER A 86 11.39 -7.48 0.92
N GLU A 87 10.20 -7.02 0.55
CA GLU A 87 8.95 -7.32 1.24
C GLU A 87 8.29 -8.56 0.65
N ARG A 88 7.66 -9.36 1.52
CA ARG A 88 6.80 -10.50 1.15
C ARG A 88 5.50 -10.40 1.92
N PRO A 89 4.36 -10.77 1.30
CA PRO A 89 3.11 -10.79 2.04
C PRO A 89 3.19 -11.83 3.16
N LEU A 90 2.68 -11.45 4.34
CA LEU A 90 2.42 -12.36 5.44
C LEU A 90 1.35 -13.39 5.03
N SER A 91 0.31 -12.93 4.35
CA SER A 91 -0.77 -13.77 3.85
C SER A 91 -1.38 -13.20 2.56
N VAL A 92 -1.97 -14.11 1.78
CA VAL A 92 -2.83 -13.78 0.63
C VAL A 92 -4.12 -14.57 0.78
N GLU A 93 -5.24 -13.87 1.00
CA GLU A 93 -6.54 -14.48 1.25
C GLU A 93 -7.52 -14.25 0.09
N GLY A 94 -8.45 -15.19 -0.13
CA GLY A 94 -9.49 -15.08 -1.16
C GLY A 94 -9.00 -15.31 -2.61
N TYR A 95 -7.72 -15.61 -2.80
CA TYR A 95 -7.08 -15.77 -4.11
C TYR A 95 -7.79 -16.77 -5.02
N GLU A 96 -8.18 -17.93 -4.50
CA GLU A 96 -8.80 -19.01 -5.29
C GLU A 96 -10.13 -18.60 -5.94
N ARG A 97 -10.88 -17.67 -5.33
CA ARG A 97 -12.14 -17.17 -5.88
C ARG A 97 -11.93 -15.97 -6.80
N GLY A 98 -10.93 -15.14 -6.55
CA GLY A 98 -10.70 -13.91 -7.30
C GLY A 98 -11.82 -12.86 -7.18
N TYR A 99 -12.77 -13.02 -6.28
CA TYR A 99 -13.89 -12.07 -6.09
C TYR A 99 -13.50 -10.89 -5.17
N TRP A 100 -12.72 -11.19 -4.14
CA TRP A 100 -12.08 -10.24 -3.25
C TRP A 100 -10.81 -10.90 -2.71
N VAL A 101 -9.66 -10.26 -2.99
CA VAL A 101 -8.35 -10.72 -2.53
C VAL A 101 -7.77 -9.72 -1.55
N ILE A 102 -7.18 -10.24 -0.48
CA ILE A 102 -6.45 -9.47 0.53
C ILE A 102 -4.98 -9.88 0.46
N VAL A 103 -4.09 -8.91 0.27
CA VAL A 103 -2.63 -9.11 0.33
C VAL A 103 -2.12 -8.35 1.55
N ASP A 104 -1.67 -9.07 2.57
CA ASP A 104 -1.28 -8.49 3.86
C ASP A 104 0.25 -8.39 3.97
N PHE A 105 0.79 -7.18 4.12
CA PHE A 105 2.21 -6.90 4.41
C PHE A 105 2.43 -6.38 5.83
N VAL A 106 1.49 -6.63 6.76
CA VAL A 106 1.44 -6.13 8.14
C VAL A 106 1.26 -4.61 8.21
N ASP A 107 2.26 -3.84 7.79
CA ASP A 107 2.24 -2.38 7.76
C ASP A 107 1.41 -1.80 6.59
N THR A 108 0.99 -2.65 5.65
CA THR A 108 0.13 -2.28 4.52
C THR A 108 -0.73 -3.45 4.12
N VAL A 109 -2.04 -3.25 4.05
CA VAL A 109 -2.99 -4.26 3.57
C VAL A 109 -3.57 -3.79 2.24
N VAL A 110 -3.54 -4.64 1.22
CA VAL A 110 -4.11 -4.36 -0.10
C VAL A 110 -5.39 -5.15 -0.29
N HIS A 111 -6.50 -4.45 -0.52
CA HIS A 111 -7.79 -5.02 -0.87
C HIS A 111 -8.02 -4.86 -2.38
N ILE A 112 -8.14 -5.98 -3.07
CA ILE A 112 -8.41 -6.04 -4.50
C ILE A 112 -9.82 -6.61 -4.67
N PHE A 113 -10.75 -5.78 -5.10
CA PHE A 113 -12.17 -6.12 -5.15
C PHE A 113 -12.68 -6.27 -6.59
N GLN A 114 -13.72 -7.08 -6.79
CA GLN A 114 -14.70 -6.80 -7.85
C GLN A 114 -15.59 -5.61 -7.48
N ARG A 115 -16.36 -5.08 -8.44
CA ARG A 115 -17.18 -3.89 -8.21
C ARG A 115 -18.24 -4.12 -7.11
N GLU A 116 -18.99 -5.21 -7.21
CA GLU A 116 -20.07 -5.57 -6.30
C GLU A 116 -19.63 -5.68 -4.83
N PRO A 117 -18.56 -6.42 -4.47
CA PRO A 117 -18.13 -6.49 -3.07
C PRO A 117 -17.53 -5.16 -2.58
N ARG A 118 -16.87 -4.37 -3.44
CA ARG A 118 -16.36 -3.05 -3.04
C ARG A 118 -17.50 -2.12 -2.61
N GLU A 119 -18.56 -2.09 -3.40
CA GLU A 119 -19.76 -1.28 -3.10
C GLU A 119 -20.48 -1.78 -1.84
N PHE A 120 -20.61 -3.09 -1.67
CA PHE A 120 -21.26 -3.69 -0.50
C PHE A 120 -20.51 -3.42 0.81
N TYR A 121 -19.19 -3.64 0.84
CA TYR A 121 -18.40 -3.47 2.06
C TYR A 121 -17.99 -2.02 2.33
N ASN A 122 -17.86 -1.19 1.28
CA ASN A 122 -17.57 0.25 1.35
C ASN A 122 -16.49 0.62 2.38
N LEU A 123 -15.30 0.00 2.25
CA LEU A 123 -14.20 0.23 3.20
C LEU A 123 -13.75 1.70 3.20
N GLU A 124 -13.84 2.41 2.08
CA GLU A 124 -13.59 3.85 2.01
C GLU A 124 -14.54 4.67 2.90
N GLY A 125 -15.78 4.21 3.07
CA GLY A 125 -16.75 4.79 4.00
C GLY A 125 -16.43 4.44 5.45
N LEU A 126 -16.04 3.18 5.72
CA LEU A 126 -15.60 2.75 7.06
C LEU A 126 -14.41 3.57 7.56
N PHE A 127 -13.45 3.87 6.68
CA PHE A 127 -12.26 4.65 6.99
C PHE A 127 -12.36 6.10 6.49
N MET A 128 -13.54 6.72 6.60
CA MET A 128 -13.76 8.07 6.06
C MET A 128 -12.87 9.17 6.69
N GLU A 129 -12.46 8.98 7.94
CA GLU A 129 -11.57 9.90 8.67
C GLU A 129 -10.08 9.68 8.35
N ALA A 130 -9.75 8.56 7.69
CA ALA A 130 -8.38 8.26 7.31
C ALA A 130 -7.89 9.23 6.24
N LYS A 131 -6.62 9.63 6.35
CA LYS A 131 -6.01 10.54 5.38
C LYS A 131 -5.79 9.80 4.07
N ARG A 132 -6.32 10.34 2.97
CA ARG A 132 -6.02 9.86 1.61
C ARG A 132 -4.65 10.34 1.17
N LEU A 133 -3.79 9.40 0.75
CA LEU A 133 -2.47 9.71 0.21
C LEU A 133 -2.54 9.86 -1.31
N ASN A 134 -2.09 11.01 -1.82
CA ASN A 134 -1.87 11.19 -3.25
C ASN A 134 -0.42 10.83 -3.59
N LEU A 135 -0.24 9.78 -4.41
CA LEU A 135 1.06 9.20 -4.70
C LEU A 135 1.65 9.57 -6.07
N ASP A 136 0.96 10.39 -6.89
CA ASP A 136 1.36 10.75 -8.25
C ASP A 136 1.78 9.53 -9.09
N LEU A 137 0.85 8.58 -9.25
CA LEU A 137 1.10 7.35 -10.00
C LEU A 137 1.33 7.68 -11.47
N LYS A 138 2.58 7.57 -11.94
CA LYS A 138 2.89 7.65 -13.37
C LYS A 138 2.51 6.31 -13.99
N GLY A 139 1.43 6.29 -14.79
CA GLY A 139 1.16 5.15 -15.66
C GLY A 139 2.40 4.87 -16.49
N SER A 140 2.98 3.68 -16.38
CA SER A 140 4.01 3.22 -17.29
C SER A 140 3.37 3.15 -18.67
N GLY A 141 3.50 4.23 -19.45
CA GLY A 141 3.04 4.27 -20.83
C GLY A 141 3.62 3.07 -21.56
N LYS A 142 2.74 2.19 -22.04
CA LYS A 142 3.11 1.21 -23.06
C LYS A 142 3.80 1.98 -24.18
N LYS A 143 5.08 1.68 -24.44
CA LYS A 143 5.65 1.95 -25.76
C LYS A 143 4.89 1.05 -26.72
N GLU A 144 3.90 1.59 -27.42
CA GLU A 144 3.38 1.00 -28.64
C GLU A 144 4.55 0.87 -29.62
N LYS A 145 4.70 -0.32 -30.18
CA LYS A 145 5.55 -0.60 -31.34
C LYS A 145 4.71 -0.44 -32.59
#